data_AF-A0A971AVJ6-F1
#
_entry.id   AF-A0A971AVJ6-F1
#
_cell.length_a   1.000
_cell.length_b   1.000
_cell.length_c   1.000
_cell.angle_alpha   90.00
_cell.angle_beta   90.00
_cell.angle_gamma   90.00
#
_symmetry.space_group_name_H-M   'P 1'
#
loop_
_entity.id
_entity.type
_entity.pdbx_description
1 polymer ?
#
loop_
_entity_poly.entity_id
_entity_poly.type
_entity_poly.pdbx_seq_one_letter_code
_entity_poly.pdbx_strand_id
1 'polypeptide(L)'
;MSKYIATRAIRGANAIVAEAEALLAKALAEKGPDTPVAFPNTAYFLPVMNGMLGAEVTKLGQLKPVLDHAKRLLHVLPRDNVWSPYLGETLDCGQATLLATEAIEAIRFVYGEQPEKYPGFRMGGSTNYGLDGGHLNGPIDDIQLRSWGIQLVDGRMPGFAAIVGAAKSNEVAVKIVRELQRRNILVFLSGNVNGRSIIDQLQEEGVEMGYDTYIVPFGRDTISAIYALGFATRSALTFGGMKGGQWRDILLYNKFRVFAFVLALGEVDDLKYAAAAGAISYGFPTIADTVIPQILPTGVTRYEHVISMPFNEIPGQDDLERAEQLVQKCIEVRGVKLKITEVPVPVPYGSAFEGEVVRRADMYIEHGGKNSRAFEYLRMAPMEEVKDGDIQVIGPPLEEMREGSSVDLGILVEVAGRKMQLDFEPVLERQLHYFINGASGIQHIGQR
;
A
#
# COMPACT_ATOMS: atom_id res chain seq x y z
N MET A 1 -3.91 -18.88 -22.09
CA MET A 1 -4.59 -17.67 -21.57
C MET A 1 -6.06 -17.97 -21.38
N SER A 2 -6.65 -17.60 -20.23
CA SER A 2 -8.08 -17.81 -19.97
C SER A 2 -8.94 -16.86 -20.81
N LYS A 3 -9.75 -17.40 -21.72
CA LYS A 3 -10.74 -16.63 -22.48
C LYS A 3 -11.75 -15.94 -21.56
N TYR A 4 -12.08 -16.56 -20.42
CA TYR A 4 -12.99 -15.98 -19.43
C TYR A 4 -12.45 -14.66 -18.86
N ILE A 5 -11.17 -14.64 -18.46
CA ILE A 5 -10.53 -13.42 -17.94
C ILE A 5 -10.48 -12.34 -19.02
N ALA A 6 -10.03 -12.69 -20.23
CA ALA A 6 -9.98 -11.74 -21.34
C ALA A 6 -11.35 -11.13 -21.63
N THR A 7 -12.40 -11.95 -21.69
CA THR A 7 -13.78 -11.50 -21.95
C THR A 7 -14.26 -10.53 -20.86
N ARG A 8 -14.05 -10.88 -19.59
CA ARG A 8 -14.47 -10.05 -18.44
C ARG A 8 -13.71 -8.73 -18.38
N ALA A 9 -12.38 -8.76 -18.57
CA ALA A 9 -11.55 -7.56 -18.59
C ALA A 9 -11.88 -6.63 -19.76
N ILE A 10 -12.05 -7.16 -20.97
CA ILE A 10 -12.44 -6.37 -22.15
C ILE A 10 -13.84 -5.77 -21.94
N ARG A 11 -14.79 -6.53 -21.40
CA ARG A 11 -16.14 -6.02 -21.11
C ARG A 11 -16.12 -4.90 -20.07
N GLY A 12 -15.37 -5.08 -18.98
CA GLY A 12 -15.18 -4.06 -17.94
C GLY A 12 -14.52 -2.79 -18.49
N ALA A 13 -13.48 -2.93 -19.31
CA ALA A 13 -12.80 -1.82 -19.95
C ALA A 13 -13.71 -1.01 -20.88
N ASN A 14 -14.52 -1.69 -21.70
CA ASN A 14 -15.49 -1.01 -22.56
C ASN A 14 -16.54 -0.24 -21.75
N ALA A 15 -17.04 -0.84 -20.65
CA ALA A 15 -18.03 -0.20 -19.79
C ALA A 15 -17.47 1.05 -19.09
N ILE A 16 -16.29 0.94 -18.46
CA ILE A 16 -15.72 2.05 -17.67
C ILE A 16 -15.22 3.20 -18.56
N VAL A 17 -14.72 2.92 -19.76
CA VAL A 17 -14.36 3.98 -20.73
C VAL A 17 -15.62 4.72 -21.19
N ALA A 18 -16.72 4.02 -21.47
CA ALA A 18 -17.98 4.65 -21.83
C ALA A 18 -18.55 5.51 -20.68
N GLU A 19 -18.45 5.03 -19.44
CA GLU A 19 -18.82 5.79 -18.24
C GLU A 19 -17.97 7.06 -18.07
N ALA A 20 -16.65 6.94 -18.20
CA ALA A 20 -15.73 8.07 -18.11
C ALA A 20 -16.05 9.15 -19.17
N GLU A 21 -16.44 8.74 -20.38
CA GLU A 21 -16.86 9.69 -21.42
C GLU A 21 -18.18 10.38 -21.11
N ALA A 22 -19.17 9.65 -20.60
CA ALA A 22 -20.45 10.23 -20.21
C ALA A 22 -20.26 11.24 -19.07
N LEU A 23 -19.43 10.89 -18.08
CA LEU A 23 -19.06 11.78 -16.97
C LEU A 23 -18.29 13.00 -17.46
N LEU A 24 -17.33 12.84 -18.38
CA LEU A 24 -16.59 13.97 -18.95
C LEU A 24 -17.52 14.90 -19.74
N ALA A 25 -18.42 14.35 -20.56
CA ALA A 25 -19.38 15.15 -21.32
C ALA A 25 -20.29 15.98 -20.41
N LYS A 26 -20.79 15.35 -19.32
CA LYS A 26 -21.56 16.05 -18.29
C LYS A 26 -20.73 17.14 -17.61
N ALA A 27 -19.52 16.84 -17.17
CA ALA A 27 -18.64 17.78 -16.50
C ALA A 27 -18.28 18.97 -17.39
N LEU A 28 -18.00 18.73 -18.68
CA LEU A 28 -17.73 19.79 -19.65
C LEU A 28 -18.94 20.70 -19.86
N ALA A 29 -20.15 20.15 -19.88
CA ALA A 29 -21.37 20.94 -20.00
C ALA A 29 -21.66 21.78 -18.75
N GLU A 30 -21.41 21.25 -17.56
CA GLU A 30 -21.74 21.91 -16.29
C GLU A 30 -20.66 22.88 -15.79
N LYS A 31 -19.38 22.54 -15.96
CA LYS A 31 -18.24 23.27 -15.39
C LYS A 31 -17.42 24.04 -16.44
N GLY A 32 -17.49 23.59 -17.69
CA GLY A 32 -16.74 24.16 -18.81
C GLY A 32 -15.36 23.51 -19.02
N PRO A 33 -14.76 23.65 -20.22
CA PRO A 33 -13.49 23.02 -20.56
C PRO A 33 -12.27 23.59 -19.81
N ASP A 34 -12.36 24.83 -19.33
CA ASP A 34 -11.28 25.54 -18.65
C ASP A 34 -11.21 25.27 -17.14
N THR A 35 -12.13 24.46 -16.59
CA THR A 35 -12.12 24.14 -15.16
C THR A 35 -10.79 23.47 -14.78
N PRO A 36 -10.08 23.98 -13.75
CA PRO A 36 -8.84 23.37 -13.27
C PRO A 36 -9.06 21.93 -12.80
N VAL A 37 -8.11 21.07 -13.15
CA VAL A 37 -8.04 19.67 -12.72
C VAL A 37 -6.65 19.44 -12.16
N ALA A 38 -6.58 18.98 -10.90
CA ALA A 38 -5.33 18.61 -10.26
C ALA A 38 -5.58 17.61 -9.14
N PHE A 39 -4.67 16.66 -8.97
CA PHE A 39 -4.55 15.95 -7.71
C PHE A 39 -3.79 16.81 -6.69
N PRO A 40 -4.10 16.68 -5.39
CA PRO A 40 -3.43 17.43 -4.33
C PRO A 40 -1.92 17.16 -4.29
N ASN A 41 -1.14 18.20 -4.00
CA ASN A 41 0.26 18.09 -3.57
C ASN A 41 1.14 17.18 -4.47
N THR A 42 0.89 17.20 -5.79
CA THR A 42 1.70 16.47 -6.77
C THR A 42 2.19 17.38 -7.89
N ALA A 43 3.47 17.20 -8.26
CA ALA A 43 4.09 17.85 -9.41
C ALA A 43 3.92 17.04 -10.70
N TYR A 44 3.27 15.87 -10.63
CA TYR A 44 3.16 14.92 -11.74
C TYR A 44 1.79 14.92 -12.43
N PHE A 45 0.98 15.98 -12.24
CA PHE A 45 -0.36 16.14 -12.80
C PHE A 45 -1.29 14.98 -12.43
N LEU A 46 -1.89 14.31 -13.42
CA LEU A 46 -2.54 13.01 -13.30
C LEU A 46 -1.48 11.93 -13.61
N PRO A 47 -0.96 11.23 -12.60
CA PRO A 47 0.29 10.50 -12.76
C PRO A 47 0.28 9.39 -13.80
N VAL A 48 -0.79 8.61 -13.91
CA VAL A 48 -0.85 7.51 -14.89
C VAL A 48 -0.93 8.06 -16.30
N MET A 49 -1.74 9.08 -16.55
CA MET A 49 -1.82 9.78 -17.83
C MET A 49 -0.49 10.42 -18.23
N ASN A 50 0.16 11.10 -17.28
CA ASN A 50 1.47 11.70 -17.51
C ASN A 50 2.54 10.62 -17.78
N GLY A 51 2.58 9.55 -16.98
CA GLY A 51 3.53 8.46 -17.18
C GLY A 51 3.34 7.74 -18.52
N MET A 52 2.10 7.37 -18.85
CA MET A 52 1.81 6.55 -20.03
C MET A 52 1.81 7.38 -21.33
N LEU A 53 1.29 8.61 -21.30
CA LEU A 53 1.08 9.42 -22.51
C LEU A 53 1.92 10.69 -22.57
N GLY A 54 2.55 11.11 -21.46
CA GLY A 54 3.18 12.43 -21.35
C GLY A 54 2.15 13.56 -21.28
N ALA A 55 0.91 13.22 -20.90
CA ALA A 55 -0.20 14.18 -20.86
C ALA A 55 -0.18 14.97 -19.55
N GLU A 56 0.22 16.23 -19.62
CA GLU A 56 0.19 17.19 -18.51
C GLU A 56 -1.20 17.82 -18.36
N VAL A 57 -2.14 17.03 -17.84
CA VAL A 57 -3.53 17.46 -17.65
C VAL A 57 -3.63 18.44 -16.47
N THR A 58 -4.09 19.66 -16.77
CA THR A 58 -4.35 20.75 -15.81
C THR A 58 -5.78 21.30 -15.91
N LYS A 59 -6.50 20.95 -16.99
CA LYS A 59 -7.86 21.42 -17.27
C LYS A 59 -8.76 20.29 -17.72
N LEU A 60 -10.06 20.41 -17.43
CA LEU A 60 -11.06 19.40 -17.74
C LEU A 60 -11.13 19.04 -19.23
N GLY A 61 -11.02 20.03 -20.13
CA GLY A 61 -11.02 19.80 -21.59
C GLY A 61 -9.87 18.93 -22.10
N GLN A 62 -8.77 18.86 -21.36
CA GLN A 62 -7.58 18.07 -21.74
C GLN A 62 -7.75 16.56 -21.50
N LEU A 63 -8.79 16.15 -20.76
CA LEU A 63 -9.14 14.73 -20.59
C LEU A 63 -9.67 14.10 -21.88
N LYS A 64 -10.22 14.91 -22.80
CA LYS A 64 -10.85 14.39 -24.02
C LYS A 64 -9.86 13.64 -24.93
N PRO A 65 -8.69 14.21 -25.31
CA PRO A 65 -7.65 13.48 -26.03
C PRO A 65 -7.16 12.20 -25.35
N VAL A 66 -7.14 12.17 -24.01
CA VAL A 66 -6.74 10.99 -23.24
C VAL A 66 -7.78 9.88 -23.36
N LEU A 67 -9.07 10.19 -23.18
CA LEU A 67 -10.14 9.20 -23.36
C LEU A 67 -10.24 8.73 -24.82
N ASP A 68 -10.00 9.60 -25.79
CA ASP A 68 -9.92 9.20 -27.19
C ASP A 68 -8.74 8.25 -27.45
N HIS A 69 -7.64 8.36 -26.70
CA HIS A 69 -6.57 7.37 -26.71
C HIS A 69 -7.01 6.06 -26.06
N ALA A 70 -7.63 6.10 -24.88
CA ALA A 70 -8.14 4.92 -24.19
C ALA A 70 -9.10 4.11 -25.09
N LYS A 71 -9.95 4.78 -25.85
CA LYS A 71 -10.84 4.15 -26.84
C LYS A 71 -10.12 3.38 -27.95
N ARG A 72 -8.95 3.84 -28.38
CA ARG A 72 -8.16 3.14 -29.42
C ARG A 72 -7.52 1.86 -28.90
N LEU A 73 -7.39 1.72 -27.58
CA LEU A 73 -6.89 0.53 -26.91
C LEU A 73 -8.00 -0.49 -26.61
N LEU A 74 -9.27 -0.15 -26.84
CA LEU A 74 -10.37 -1.07 -26.64
C LEU A 74 -10.44 -2.10 -27.77
N HIS A 75 -10.67 -3.35 -27.38
CA HIS A 75 -10.81 -4.47 -28.30
C HIS A 75 -12.22 -5.07 -28.21
N VAL A 76 -12.59 -5.83 -29.24
CA VAL A 76 -13.84 -6.59 -29.26
C VAL A 76 -13.73 -7.83 -28.39
N LEU A 77 -14.88 -8.33 -27.90
CA LEU A 77 -14.88 -9.54 -27.10
C LEU A 77 -14.36 -10.75 -27.90
N PRO A 78 -13.59 -11.66 -27.27
CA PRO A 78 -13.14 -12.89 -27.89
C PRO A 78 -14.29 -13.69 -28.49
N ARG A 79 -14.17 -14.08 -29.77
CA ARG A 79 -15.18 -14.90 -30.45
C ARG A 79 -15.25 -16.31 -29.85
N ASP A 80 -16.39 -16.98 -30.04
CA ASP A 80 -16.59 -18.30 -29.45
C ASP A 80 -15.76 -19.42 -30.05
N ASN A 81 -15.55 -19.36 -31.36
CA ASN A 81 -15.03 -20.49 -32.14
C ASN A 81 -13.63 -20.24 -32.73
N VAL A 82 -12.91 -19.20 -32.30
CA VAL A 82 -11.57 -18.86 -32.82
C VAL A 82 -10.61 -18.69 -31.65
N TRP A 83 -9.46 -19.38 -31.69
CA TRP A 83 -8.42 -19.23 -30.69
C TRP A 83 -7.42 -18.14 -31.11
N SER A 84 -7.47 -16.99 -30.45
CA SER A 84 -6.51 -15.89 -30.63
C SER A 84 -5.68 -15.69 -29.35
N PRO A 85 -4.42 -15.19 -29.44
CA PRO A 85 -3.64 -14.83 -28.26
C PRO A 85 -4.19 -13.55 -27.61
N TYR A 86 -5.08 -13.70 -26.62
CA TYR A 86 -5.82 -12.59 -26.00
C TYR A 86 -5.01 -11.66 -25.10
N LEU A 87 -3.71 -11.90 -24.88
CA LEU A 87 -2.95 -11.21 -23.83
C LEU A 87 -2.75 -9.74 -24.16
N GLY A 88 -2.28 -9.46 -25.37
CA GLY A 88 -2.07 -8.08 -25.82
C GLY A 88 -3.36 -7.27 -25.73
N GLU A 89 -4.44 -7.81 -26.29
CA GLU A 89 -5.77 -7.17 -26.27
C GLU A 89 -6.28 -6.92 -24.85
N THR A 90 -6.08 -7.89 -23.94
CA THR A 90 -6.46 -7.76 -22.53
C THR A 90 -5.64 -6.69 -21.82
N LEU A 91 -4.34 -6.61 -22.08
CA LEU A 91 -3.45 -5.61 -21.48
C LEU A 91 -3.72 -4.20 -22.03
N ASP A 92 -4.01 -4.06 -23.32
CA ASP A 92 -4.44 -2.80 -23.93
C ASP A 92 -5.74 -2.29 -23.29
N CYS A 93 -6.73 -3.18 -23.13
CA CYS A 93 -7.96 -2.86 -22.41
C CYS A 93 -7.72 -2.54 -20.93
N GLY A 94 -6.74 -3.19 -20.30
CA GLY A 94 -6.25 -2.84 -18.97
C GLY A 94 -5.72 -1.41 -18.91
N GLN A 95 -4.86 -1.01 -19.84
CA GLN A 95 -4.35 0.36 -19.94
C GLN A 95 -5.46 1.38 -20.20
N ALA A 96 -6.42 1.06 -21.08
CA ALA A 96 -7.62 1.88 -21.31
C ALA A 96 -8.40 2.10 -20.01
N THR A 97 -8.55 1.05 -19.21
CA THR A 97 -9.21 1.10 -17.90
C THR A 97 -8.50 2.06 -16.95
N LEU A 98 -7.18 1.99 -16.86
CA LEU A 98 -6.42 2.87 -15.97
C LEU A 98 -6.59 4.35 -16.33
N LEU A 99 -6.50 4.67 -17.62
CA LEU A 99 -6.72 6.04 -18.12
C LEU A 99 -8.15 6.51 -17.83
N ALA A 100 -9.15 5.66 -18.01
CA ALA A 100 -10.53 5.97 -17.71
C ALA A 100 -10.78 6.19 -16.21
N THR A 101 -10.25 5.32 -15.35
CA THR A 101 -10.41 5.45 -13.90
C THR A 101 -9.71 6.69 -13.35
N GLU A 102 -8.53 7.05 -13.86
CA GLU A 102 -7.85 8.28 -13.44
C GLU A 102 -8.62 9.53 -13.91
N ALA A 103 -9.24 9.48 -15.09
CA ALA A 103 -10.11 10.55 -15.58
C ALA A 103 -11.36 10.70 -14.69
N ILE A 104 -11.99 9.59 -14.28
CA ILE A 104 -13.14 9.62 -13.38
C ILE A 104 -12.75 10.22 -12.04
N GLU A 105 -11.64 9.80 -11.43
CA GLU A 105 -11.20 10.39 -10.15
C GLU A 105 -10.87 11.88 -10.29
N ALA A 106 -10.24 12.29 -11.39
CA ALA A 106 -10.00 13.70 -11.68
C ALA A 106 -11.30 14.51 -11.77
N ILE A 107 -12.35 13.96 -12.40
CA ILE A 107 -13.68 14.57 -12.46
C ILE A 107 -14.32 14.63 -11.07
N ARG A 108 -14.21 13.57 -10.27
CA ARG A 108 -14.72 13.54 -8.88
C ARG A 108 -14.07 14.60 -8.00
N PHE A 109 -12.79 14.89 -8.20
CA PHE A 109 -12.12 16.02 -7.55
C PHE A 109 -12.73 17.37 -7.96
N VAL A 110 -13.06 17.58 -9.24
CA VAL A 110 -13.75 18.80 -9.71
C VAL A 110 -15.11 18.98 -9.04
N TYR A 111 -15.81 17.88 -8.74
CA TYR A 111 -17.09 17.92 -8.02
C TYR A 111 -16.96 17.95 -6.49
N GLY A 112 -15.75 17.84 -5.94
CA GLY A 112 -15.54 17.77 -4.48
C GLY A 112 -16.04 16.47 -3.86
N GLU A 113 -16.10 15.40 -4.65
CA GLU A 113 -16.43 14.04 -4.23
C GLU A 113 -15.20 13.29 -3.69
N GLN A 114 -14.00 13.72 -4.10
CA GLN A 114 -12.71 13.22 -3.61
C GLN A 114 -11.94 14.32 -2.84
N PRO A 115 -11.18 13.97 -1.78
CA PRO A 115 -11.04 12.64 -1.20
C PRO A 115 -12.38 12.13 -0.63
N GLU A 116 -12.65 10.82 -0.78
CA GLU A 116 -13.94 10.25 -0.41
C GLU A 116 -14.27 10.55 1.05
N LYS A 117 -15.44 11.16 1.28
CA LYS A 117 -15.91 11.50 2.63
C LYS A 117 -16.27 10.24 3.40
N TYR A 118 -15.70 10.09 4.59
CA TYR A 118 -15.99 9.00 5.51
C TYR A 118 -16.15 9.57 6.93
N PRO A 119 -17.37 9.96 7.32
CA PRO A 119 -17.63 10.60 8.61
C PRO A 119 -17.13 9.77 9.79
N GLY A 120 -16.47 10.42 10.76
CA GLY A 120 -15.93 9.76 11.95
C GLY A 120 -14.59 9.06 11.74
N PHE A 121 -14.06 9.02 10.51
CA PHE A 121 -12.72 8.47 10.25
C PHE A 121 -11.62 9.42 10.69
N ARG A 122 -10.58 8.88 11.32
CA ARG A 122 -9.35 9.59 11.66
C ARG A 122 -8.17 8.75 11.24
N MET A 123 -7.21 9.37 10.55
CA MET A 123 -6.01 8.71 10.06
C MET A 123 -4.76 9.19 10.79
N GLY A 124 -3.82 8.27 11.04
CA GLY A 124 -2.46 8.56 11.48
C GLY A 124 -1.59 8.98 10.31
N GLY A 125 -1.53 10.28 10.03
CA GLY A 125 -0.89 10.83 8.82
C GLY A 125 -1.72 10.58 7.55
N SER A 126 -1.79 11.58 6.67
CA SER A 126 -2.52 11.51 5.39
C SER A 126 -2.07 12.63 4.45
N THR A 127 -2.49 12.55 3.18
CA THR A 127 -2.35 13.68 2.26
C THR A 127 -3.04 14.89 2.87
N ASN A 128 -2.32 16.01 2.98
CA ASN A 128 -2.91 17.21 3.57
C ASN A 128 -3.82 17.93 2.56
N TYR A 129 -5.13 17.84 2.80
CA TYR A 129 -6.18 18.56 2.05
C TYR A 129 -6.67 19.84 2.76
N GLY A 130 -6.12 20.19 3.92
CA GLY A 130 -6.67 21.25 4.77
C GLY A 130 -8.04 20.90 5.37
N LEU A 131 -8.33 19.60 5.51
CA LEU A 131 -9.57 19.06 6.08
C LEU A 131 -9.28 18.44 7.46
N ASP A 132 -10.16 18.70 8.43
CA ASP A 132 -10.07 18.13 9.78
C ASP A 132 -10.69 16.71 9.83
N GLY A 133 -10.01 15.74 9.21
CA GLY A 133 -10.43 14.33 9.19
C GLY A 133 -11.75 14.06 8.45
N GLY A 134 -12.32 12.88 8.67
CA GLY A 134 -13.61 12.50 8.08
C GLY A 134 -13.58 12.20 6.58
N HIS A 135 -12.41 11.86 6.04
CA HIS A 135 -12.21 11.47 4.64
C HIS A 135 -11.16 10.38 4.52
N LEU A 136 -11.22 9.58 3.46
CA LEU A 136 -10.19 8.63 3.07
C LEU A 136 -8.99 9.36 2.42
N ASN A 137 -7.88 8.67 2.16
CA ASN A 137 -6.66 9.34 1.73
C ASN A 137 -6.74 9.93 0.31
N GLY A 138 -7.40 9.23 -0.60
CA GLY A 138 -7.25 9.50 -2.04
C GLY A 138 -5.79 9.39 -2.51
N PRO A 139 -5.35 10.19 -3.50
CA PRO A 139 -3.98 10.15 -4.00
C PRO A 139 -2.97 10.57 -2.93
N ILE A 140 -1.89 9.80 -2.80
CA ILE A 140 -0.76 10.09 -1.91
C ILE A 140 -0.02 11.33 -2.40
N ASP A 141 0.40 12.24 -1.53
CA ASP A 141 1.21 13.41 -1.90
C ASP A 141 2.67 13.06 -2.24
N ASP A 142 3.35 13.96 -2.96
CA ASP A 142 4.73 13.72 -3.39
C ASP A 142 5.75 13.79 -2.24
N ILE A 143 5.41 14.39 -1.09
CA ILE A 143 6.30 14.45 0.08
C ILE A 143 6.38 13.06 0.70
N GLN A 144 5.23 12.42 0.93
CA GLN A 144 5.15 11.07 1.47
C GLN A 144 5.75 10.04 0.50
N LEU A 145 5.49 10.19 -0.81
CA LEU A 145 6.14 9.37 -1.84
C LEU A 145 7.66 9.41 -1.71
N ARG A 146 8.25 10.59 -1.52
CA ARG A 146 9.71 10.75 -1.33
C ARG A 146 10.20 10.07 -0.06
N SER A 147 9.44 10.17 1.04
CA SER A 147 9.77 9.52 2.31
C SER A 147 9.84 8.00 2.17
N TRP A 148 8.79 7.36 1.65
CA TRP A 148 8.76 5.91 1.43
C TRP A 148 9.70 5.44 0.32
N GLY A 149 9.94 6.27 -0.69
CA GLY A 149 10.87 5.96 -1.77
C GLY A 149 12.29 5.67 -1.28
N ILE A 150 12.76 6.35 -0.25
CA ILE A 150 14.06 6.07 0.38
C ILE A 150 14.06 4.65 0.96
N GLN A 151 12.98 4.26 1.63
CA GLN A 151 12.83 2.92 2.22
C GLN A 151 12.69 1.81 1.18
N LEU A 152 12.05 2.11 0.04
CA LEU A 152 11.97 1.18 -1.10
C LEU A 152 13.34 0.95 -1.73
N VAL A 153 14.19 1.98 -1.81
CA VAL A 153 15.52 1.90 -2.41
C VAL A 153 16.54 1.22 -1.49
N ASP A 154 16.51 1.50 -0.19
CA ASP A 154 17.40 0.85 0.79
C ASP A 154 16.95 -0.56 1.21
N GLY A 155 15.71 -0.93 0.89
CA GLY A 155 15.13 -2.26 1.08
C GLY A 155 14.52 -2.49 2.46
N ARG A 156 14.31 -1.44 3.27
CA ARG A 156 13.52 -1.51 4.51
C ARG A 156 12.03 -1.73 4.24
N MET A 157 11.52 -1.17 3.15
CA MET A 157 10.19 -1.43 2.64
C MET A 157 10.34 -2.32 1.40
N PRO A 158 9.96 -3.60 1.44
CA PRO A 158 10.23 -4.51 0.34
C PRO A 158 9.31 -4.26 -0.86
N GLY A 159 8.14 -3.64 -0.67
CA GLY A 159 7.16 -3.36 -1.71
C GLY A 159 5.81 -2.96 -1.14
N PHE A 160 4.74 -3.07 -1.93
CA PHE A 160 3.38 -2.77 -1.49
C PHE A 160 2.35 -3.82 -1.94
N ALA A 161 1.27 -3.96 -1.18
CA ALA A 161 0.13 -4.82 -1.48
C ALA A 161 -1.10 -3.94 -1.76
N ALA A 162 -1.68 -4.05 -2.95
CA ALA A 162 -2.95 -3.41 -3.27
C ALA A 162 -4.10 -4.40 -2.99
N ILE A 163 -4.81 -4.20 -1.89
CA ILE A 163 -5.96 -5.02 -1.52
C ILE A 163 -7.22 -4.37 -2.10
N VAL A 164 -8.00 -5.15 -2.85
CA VAL A 164 -9.22 -4.69 -3.54
C VAL A 164 -10.40 -5.57 -3.14
N GLY A 165 -11.42 -4.99 -2.48
CA GLY A 165 -12.65 -5.68 -2.10
C GLY A 165 -12.83 -5.82 -0.60
N ALA A 166 -13.37 -6.95 -0.15
CA ALA A 166 -13.61 -7.24 1.26
C ALA A 166 -13.26 -8.69 1.59
N ALA A 167 -12.63 -8.88 2.75
CA ALA A 167 -12.29 -10.20 3.26
C ALA A 167 -13.55 -10.95 3.73
N LYS A 168 -13.43 -12.27 3.90
CA LYS A 168 -14.49 -13.14 4.40
C LYS A 168 -15.08 -12.69 5.75
N SER A 169 -14.25 -12.18 6.66
CA SER A 169 -14.66 -11.63 7.95
C SER A 169 -13.74 -10.47 8.38
N ASN A 170 -14.14 -9.73 9.41
CA ASN A 170 -13.35 -8.62 9.96
C ASN A 170 -12.01 -9.13 10.54
N GLU A 171 -12.03 -10.25 11.26
CA GLU A 171 -10.83 -10.86 11.86
C GLU A 171 -9.82 -11.29 10.79
N VAL A 172 -10.31 -11.84 9.67
CA VAL A 172 -9.48 -12.18 8.52
C VAL A 172 -8.88 -10.93 7.89
N ALA A 173 -9.65 -9.85 7.73
CA ALA A 173 -9.13 -8.58 7.23
C ALA A 173 -7.98 -8.04 8.09
N VAL A 174 -8.18 -8.01 9.42
CA VAL A 174 -7.15 -7.58 10.37
C VAL A 174 -5.92 -8.47 10.26
N LYS A 175 -6.08 -9.80 10.26
CA LYS A 175 -4.96 -10.74 10.14
C LYS A 175 -4.17 -10.53 8.86
N ILE A 176 -4.83 -10.41 7.69
CA ILE A 176 -4.14 -10.15 6.41
C ILE A 176 -3.29 -8.88 6.48
N VAL A 177 -3.87 -7.79 7.00
CA VAL A 177 -3.17 -6.49 7.05
C VAL A 177 -2.02 -6.51 8.06
N ARG A 178 -2.21 -7.09 9.25
CA ARG A 178 -1.16 -7.23 10.26
C ARG A 178 -0.02 -8.12 9.76
N GLU A 179 -0.33 -9.18 9.02
CA GLU A 179 0.66 -10.06 8.39
C GLU A 179 1.50 -9.35 7.31
N LEU A 180 0.94 -8.37 6.61
CA LEU A 180 1.67 -7.53 5.66
C LEU A 180 2.53 -6.48 6.40
N GLN A 181 1.98 -5.84 7.43
CA GLN A 181 2.70 -4.88 8.26
C GLN A 181 3.90 -5.48 8.98
N ARG A 182 3.77 -6.67 9.57
CA ARG A 182 4.89 -7.42 10.20
C ARG A 182 6.06 -7.64 9.24
N ARG A 183 5.78 -7.66 7.94
CA ARG A 183 6.76 -7.85 6.87
C ARG A 183 7.20 -6.52 6.23
N ASN A 184 6.82 -5.39 6.85
CA ASN A 184 7.04 -4.01 6.39
C ASN A 184 6.50 -3.72 4.98
N ILE A 185 5.50 -4.49 4.52
CA ILE A 185 4.87 -4.27 3.22
C ILE A 185 3.84 -3.16 3.36
N LEU A 186 3.95 -2.13 2.54
CA LEU A 186 2.99 -1.03 2.48
C LEU A 186 1.65 -1.53 1.94
N VAL A 187 0.55 -1.22 2.61
CA VAL A 187 -0.78 -1.73 2.26
C VAL A 187 -1.65 -0.60 1.71
N PHE A 188 -2.21 -0.82 0.52
CA PHE A 188 -3.17 0.07 -0.12
C PHE A 188 -4.53 -0.59 -0.16
N LEU A 189 -5.55 0.07 0.39
CA LEU A 189 -6.89 -0.48 0.51
C LEU A 189 -7.84 0.24 -0.44
N SER A 190 -8.55 -0.53 -1.26
CA SER A 190 -9.59 -0.02 -2.14
C SER A 190 -10.70 -1.04 -2.40
N GLY A 191 -11.76 -0.64 -3.10
CA GLY A 191 -12.78 -1.57 -3.57
C GLY A 191 -13.76 -2.05 -2.49
N ASN A 192 -14.85 -2.64 -2.98
CA ASN A 192 -15.87 -3.28 -2.15
C ASN A 192 -16.39 -4.56 -2.81
N VAL A 193 -17.13 -5.34 -2.03
CA VAL A 193 -17.96 -6.45 -2.49
C VAL A 193 -19.35 -6.21 -1.90
N ASN A 194 -20.35 -6.02 -2.75
CA ASN A 194 -21.73 -5.75 -2.33
C ASN A 194 -21.85 -4.57 -1.36
N GLY A 195 -21.06 -3.51 -1.57
CA GLY A 195 -21.07 -2.30 -0.74
C GLY A 195 -20.24 -2.38 0.55
N ARG A 196 -19.62 -3.54 0.83
CA ARG A 196 -18.71 -3.73 1.97
C ARG A 196 -17.26 -3.64 1.51
N SER A 197 -16.45 -2.78 2.12
CA SER A 197 -15.01 -2.65 1.84
C SER A 197 -14.17 -3.19 2.99
N ILE A 198 -12.95 -3.64 2.70
CA ILE A 198 -11.95 -3.93 3.74
C ILE A 198 -11.67 -2.73 4.65
N ILE A 199 -11.82 -1.50 4.14
CA ILE A 199 -11.68 -0.27 4.94
C ILE A 199 -12.72 -0.27 6.07
N ASP A 200 -13.98 -0.64 5.76
CA ASP A 200 -15.06 -0.72 6.76
C ASP A 200 -14.74 -1.79 7.80
N GLN A 201 -14.22 -2.95 7.36
CA GLN A 201 -13.85 -4.07 8.23
C GLN A 201 -12.76 -3.69 9.24
N LEU A 202 -11.72 -2.98 8.78
CA LEU A 202 -10.63 -2.54 9.65
C LEU A 202 -11.05 -1.42 10.60
N GLN A 203 -11.90 -0.52 10.13
CA GLN A 203 -12.42 0.58 10.95
C GLN A 203 -13.29 0.08 12.10
N GLU A 204 -14.11 -0.94 11.87
CA GLU A 204 -14.94 -1.56 12.91
C GLU A 204 -14.12 -2.27 13.99
N GLU A 205 -12.99 -2.87 13.62
CA GLU A 205 -12.04 -3.49 14.55
C GLU A 205 -11.08 -2.48 15.21
N GLY A 206 -11.26 -1.19 14.94
CA GLY A 206 -10.43 -0.13 15.54
C GLY A 206 -8.98 -0.13 15.08
N VAL A 207 -8.67 -0.69 13.90
CA VAL A 207 -7.31 -0.66 13.35
C VAL A 207 -6.95 0.74 12.90
N GLU A 208 -5.87 1.28 13.46
CA GLU A 208 -5.33 2.57 13.02
C GLU A 208 -4.77 2.49 11.60
N MET A 209 -5.33 3.31 10.72
CA MET A 209 -4.95 3.42 9.32
C MET A 209 -4.33 4.78 9.04
N GLY A 210 -3.30 4.81 8.20
CA GLY A 210 -2.64 6.03 7.78
C GLY A 210 -1.21 5.80 7.28
N TYR A 211 -0.50 6.90 7.09
CA TYR A 211 0.89 6.88 6.66
C TYR A 211 1.82 6.30 7.71
N ASP A 212 1.52 6.56 8.98
CA ASP A 212 2.36 6.13 10.11
C ASP A 212 2.30 4.61 10.31
N THR A 213 1.18 3.98 9.94
CA THR A 213 0.97 2.53 10.06
C THR A 213 1.18 1.78 8.75
N TYR A 214 1.54 2.45 7.64
CA TYR A 214 1.62 1.86 6.30
C TYR A 214 0.32 1.20 5.82
N ILE A 215 -0.84 1.64 6.31
CA ILE A 215 -2.15 1.20 5.83
C ILE A 215 -2.87 2.40 5.23
N VAL A 216 -2.85 2.52 3.91
CA VAL A 216 -3.42 3.68 3.22
C VAL A 216 -4.80 3.33 2.62
N PRO A 217 -5.90 3.88 3.15
CA PRO A 217 -7.23 3.72 2.60
C PRO A 217 -7.46 4.72 1.46
N PHE A 218 -7.57 4.23 0.23
CA PHE A 218 -7.74 5.08 -0.95
C PHE A 218 -9.19 5.48 -1.20
N GLY A 219 -10.10 4.51 -1.17
CA GLY A 219 -11.52 4.69 -1.48
C GLY A 219 -12.26 3.37 -1.37
N ARG A 220 -13.58 3.40 -1.18
CA ARG A 220 -14.38 2.17 -1.06
C ARG A 220 -14.76 1.55 -2.38
N ASP A 221 -14.41 2.16 -3.51
CA ASP A 221 -14.67 1.60 -4.84
C ASP A 221 -13.40 1.11 -5.53
N THR A 222 -13.61 0.32 -6.59
CA THR A 222 -12.51 -0.25 -7.38
C THR A 222 -11.79 0.82 -8.21
N ILE A 223 -12.45 1.95 -8.51
CA ILE A 223 -11.87 3.05 -9.31
C ILE A 223 -10.70 3.67 -8.55
N SER A 224 -10.82 3.83 -7.23
CA SER A 224 -9.76 4.37 -6.36
C SER A 224 -8.49 3.50 -6.29
N ALA A 225 -8.52 2.26 -6.78
CA ALA A 225 -7.31 1.45 -6.96
C ALA A 225 -6.30 2.11 -7.92
N ILE A 226 -6.75 3.05 -8.76
CA ILE A 226 -5.88 3.82 -9.65
C ILE A 226 -4.79 4.60 -8.89
N TYR A 227 -5.05 5.04 -7.65
CA TYR A 227 -4.07 5.76 -6.86
C TYR A 227 -2.84 4.89 -6.52
N ALA A 228 -3.00 3.57 -6.38
CA ALA A 228 -1.88 2.64 -6.21
C ALA A 228 -0.95 2.62 -7.44
N LEU A 229 -1.54 2.62 -8.64
CA LEU A 229 -0.78 2.65 -9.89
C LEU A 229 -0.23 4.05 -10.20
N GLY A 230 -0.90 5.10 -9.76
CA GLY A 230 -0.37 6.46 -9.74
C GLY A 230 0.85 6.61 -8.83
N PHE A 231 0.85 5.95 -7.66
CA PHE A 231 2.02 5.85 -6.78
C PHE A 231 3.19 5.12 -7.45
N ALA A 232 2.91 3.97 -8.07
CA ALA A 232 3.91 3.17 -8.80
C ALA A 232 4.50 3.94 -9.99
N THR A 233 3.67 4.65 -10.75
CA THR A 233 4.11 5.50 -11.87
C THR A 233 5.03 6.60 -11.38
N ARG A 234 4.66 7.31 -10.31
CA ARG A 234 5.51 8.36 -9.74
C ARG A 234 6.80 7.82 -9.16
N SER A 235 6.82 6.60 -8.63
CA SER A 235 8.08 5.98 -8.19
C SER A 235 9.09 5.86 -9.33
N ALA A 236 8.65 5.53 -10.55
CA ALA A 236 9.51 5.53 -11.73
C ALA A 236 9.95 6.94 -12.14
N LEU A 237 9.04 7.91 -12.12
CA LEU A 237 9.34 9.30 -12.49
C LEU A 237 10.30 9.97 -11.49
N THR A 238 10.15 9.71 -10.19
CA THR A 238 10.93 10.34 -9.13
C THR A 238 12.27 9.63 -8.91
N PHE A 239 12.27 8.31 -8.74
CA PHE A 239 13.49 7.55 -8.36
C PHE A 239 14.18 6.89 -9.55
N GLY A 240 13.41 6.53 -10.57
CA GLY A 240 13.96 5.98 -11.82
C GLY A 240 14.49 7.04 -12.78
N GLY A 241 14.12 8.32 -12.59
CA GLY A 241 14.51 9.43 -13.45
C GLY A 241 13.86 9.42 -14.84
N MET A 242 12.80 8.62 -15.02
CA MET A 242 12.02 8.60 -16.26
C MET A 242 11.20 9.89 -16.42
N LYS A 243 10.90 10.22 -17.67
CA LYS A 243 10.00 11.34 -18.03
C LYS A 243 8.62 10.83 -18.43
N GLY A 244 7.63 11.71 -18.33
CA GLY A 244 6.28 11.43 -18.84
C GLY A 244 6.30 10.98 -20.30
N GLY A 245 5.46 10.01 -20.64
CA GLY A 245 5.36 9.41 -21.98
C GLY A 245 6.40 8.33 -22.28
N GLN A 246 7.40 8.11 -21.40
CA GLN A 246 8.33 6.97 -21.48
C GLN A 246 7.69 5.69 -20.92
N TRP A 247 6.48 5.36 -21.41
CA TRP A 247 5.63 4.30 -20.86
C TRP A 247 6.36 2.96 -20.73
N ARG A 248 7.14 2.57 -21.74
CA ARG A 248 7.87 1.30 -21.74
C ARG A 248 8.88 1.23 -20.59
N ASP A 249 9.66 2.27 -20.40
CA ASP A 249 10.69 2.32 -19.36
C ASP A 249 10.07 2.41 -17.96
N ILE A 250 8.94 3.11 -17.82
CA ILE A 250 8.15 3.18 -16.58
C ILE A 250 7.58 1.80 -16.21
N LEU A 251 7.01 1.06 -17.16
CA LEU A 251 6.49 -0.29 -16.91
C LEU A 251 7.63 -1.26 -16.57
N LEU A 252 8.77 -1.18 -17.26
CA LEU A 252 9.95 -2.00 -16.95
C LEU A 252 10.54 -1.66 -15.58
N TYR A 253 10.61 -0.38 -15.21
CA TYR A 253 11.04 0.04 -13.88
C TYR A 253 10.14 -0.60 -12.81
N ASN A 254 8.83 -0.45 -12.94
CA ASN A 254 7.88 -1.02 -11.99
C ASN A 254 7.99 -2.54 -11.88
N LYS A 255 8.09 -3.23 -13.02
CA LYS A 255 8.28 -4.69 -13.04
C LYS A 255 9.51 -5.15 -12.25
N PHE A 256 10.64 -4.45 -12.37
CA PHE A 256 11.91 -4.91 -11.80
C PHE A 256 12.31 -4.27 -10.46
N ARG A 257 11.76 -3.10 -10.13
CA ARG A 257 12.16 -2.31 -8.96
C ARG A 257 11.05 -2.16 -7.92
N VAL A 258 9.78 -2.25 -8.32
CA VAL A 258 8.63 -2.09 -7.42
C VAL A 258 7.98 -3.45 -7.18
N PHE A 259 8.24 -4.06 -6.03
CA PHE A 259 7.68 -5.38 -5.70
C PHE A 259 6.23 -5.28 -5.21
N ALA A 260 5.31 -4.95 -6.13
CA ALA A 260 3.90 -4.87 -5.81
C ALA A 260 3.08 -6.05 -6.32
N PHE A 261 2.00 -6.37 -5.61
CA PHE A 261 0.99 -7.35 -6.02
C PHE A 261 -0.42 -6.86 -5.66
N VAL A 262 -1.41 -7.40 -6.36
CA VAL A 262 -2.83 -7.15 -6.10
C VAL A 262 -3.42 -8.35 -5.37
N LEU A 263 -4.12 -8.11 -4.26
CA LEU A 263 -4.91 -9.10 -3.55
C LEU A 263 -6.40 -8.74 -3.72
N ALA A 264 -7.09 -9.47 -4.59
CA ALA A 264 -8.53 -9.31 -4.81
C ALA A 264 -9.30 -10.18 -3.81
N LEU A 265 -10.11 -9.55 -2.96
CA LEU A 265 -10.90 -10.21 -1.93
C LEU A 265 -12.40 -10.18 -2.27
N GLY A 266 -13.03 -11.34 -2.15
CA GLY A 266 -14.42 -11.62 -2.50
C GLY A 266 -14.68 -11.62 -4.01
N GLU A 267 -15.94 -11.41 -4.39
CA GLU A 267 -16.37 -11.55 -5.78
C GLU A 267 -15.65 -10.56 -6.72
N VAL A 268 -15.13 -11.11 -7.82
CA VAL A 268 -14.40 -10.35 -8.84
C VAL A 268 -15.34 -10.02 -10.00
N ASP A 269 -15.83 -8.78 -10.02
CA ASP A 269 -16.61 -8.22 -11.12
C ASP A 269 -15.73 -7.85 -12.33
N ASP A 270 -16.38 -7.43 -13.42
CA ASP A 270 -15.70 -7.07 -14.66
C ASP A 270 -14.74 -5.88 -14.52
N LEU A 271 -15.08 -4.90 -13.67
CA LEU A 271 -14.24 -3.73 -13.43
C LEU A 271 -12.96 -4.15 -12.69
N LYS A 272 -13.06 -5.03 -11.70
CA LYS A 272 -11.91 -5.63 -11.02
C LYS A 272 -11.03 -6.42 -11.99
N TYR A 273 -11.61 -7.20 -12.90
CA TYR A 273 -10.85 -7.89 -13.95
C TYR A 273 -10.10 -6.90 -14.87
N ALA A 274 -10.77 -5.81 -15.26
CA ALA A 274 -10.19 -4.79 -16.13
C ALA A 274 -9.06 -4.00 -15.44
N ALA A 275 -9.26 -3.59 -14.18
CA ALA A 275 -8.24 -2.94 -13.36
C ALA A 275 -7.04 -3.86 -13.09
N ALA A 276 -7.28 -5.15 -12.80
CA ALA A 276 -6.24 -6.15 -12.63
C ALA A 276 -5.42 -6.36 -13.92
N ALA A 277 -6.06 -6.35 -15.10
CA ALA A 277 -5.35 -6.38 -16.37
C ALA A 277 -4.40 -5.16 -16.53
N GLY A 278 -4.83 -3.99 -16.06
CA GLY A 278 -3.99 -2.81 -15.93
C GLY A 278 -2.79 -3.05 -15.01
N ALA A 279 -2.99 -3.59 -13.81
CA ALA A 279 -1.91 -3.90 -12.87
C ALA A 279 -0.90 -4.93 -13.43
N ILE A 280 -1.37 -5.95 -14.16
CA ILE A 280 -0.50 -6.95 -14.80
C ILE A 280 0.48 -6.29 -15.77
N SER A 281 0.07 -5.24 -16.49
CA SER A 281 0.96 -4.52 -17.42
C SER A 281 2.14 -3.82 -16.72
N TYR A 282 2.01 -3.45 -15.44
CA TYR A 282 3.10 -2.95 -14.58
C TYR A 282 4.03 -4.08 -14.07
N GLY A 283 3.70 -5.33 -14.39
CA GLY A 283 4.38 -6.51 -13.87
C GLY A 283 3.89 -6.95 -12.49
N PHE A 284 2.73 -6.45 -12.03
CA PHE A 284 2.16 -6.79 -10.73
C PHE A 284 1.19 -7.98 -10.87
N PRO A 285 1.45 -9.12 -10.21
CA PRO A 285 0.55 -10.25 -10.24
C PRO A 285 -0.71 -9.98 -9.42
N THR A 286 -1.80 -10.65 -9.77
CA THR A 286 -3.07 -10.61 -9.04
C THR A 286 -3.37 -11.97 -8.43
N ILE A 287 -3.64 -11.98 -7.13
CA ILE A 287 -4.06 -13.16 -6.38
C ILE A 287 -5.51 -12.89 -5.94
N ALA A 288 -6.41 -13.83 -6.24
CA ALA A 288 -7.80 -13.75 -5.83
C ALA A 288 -8.13 -14.84 -4.80
N ASP A 289 -8.91 -14.49 -3.78
CA ASP A 289 -9.40 -15.41 -2.75
C ASP A 289 -10.66 -16.21 -3.16
N THR A 290 -11.06 -16.09 -4.43
CA THR A 290 -12.22 -16.77 -5.04
C THR A 290 -11.81 -17.66 -6.20
N VAL A 291 -12.69 -18.60 -6.57
CA VAL A 291 -12.49 -19.51 -7.70
C VAL A 291 -12.55 -18.74 -9.01
N ILE A 292 -11.39 -18.48 -9.60
CA ILE A 292 -11.26 -17.83 -10.91
C ILE A 292 -10.24 -18.59 -11.77
N PRO A 293 -10.29 -18.46 -13.11
CA PRO A 293 -9.24 -19.02 -13.94
C PRO A 293 -7.87 -18.41 -13.63
N GLN A 294 -6.80 -19.15 -13.94
CA GLN A 294 -5.43 -18.65 -13.74
C GLN A 294 -4.81 -18.17 -15.06
N ILE A 295 -3.84 -17.26 -14.95
CA ILE A 295 -2.95 -16.88 -16.04
C ILE A 295 -1.53 -17.21 -15.59
N LEU A 296 -1.05 -18.37 -16.04
CA LEU A 296 0.29 -18.86 -15.79
C LEU A 296 1.35 -18.03 -16.55
N PRO A 297 2.64 -18.12 -16.17
CA PRO A 297 3.66 -17.16 -16.59
C PRO A 297 3.81 -17.06 -18.10
N THR A 298 3.65 -15.84 -18.65
CA THR A 298 3.89 -15.54 -20.07
C THR A 298 4.96 -14.45 -20.27
N GLY A 299 5.69 -14.09 -19.21
CA GLY A 299 6.84 -13.17 -19.28
C GLY A 299 6.57 -11.71 -18.89
N VAL A 300 5.32 -11.30 -18.60
CA VAL A 300 5.01 -9.94 -18.09
C VAL A 300 5.32 -9.80 -16.60
N THR A 301 4.74 -10.62 -15.71
CA THR A 301 5.21 -10.74 -14.32
C THR A 301 6.37 -11.74 -14.21
N ARG A 302 6.97 -11.85 -13.01
CA ARG A 302 8.09 -12.76 -12.75
C ARG A 302 7.68 -14.23 -12.76
N TYR A 303 6.53 -14.53 -12.14
CA TYR A 303 5.93 -15.86 -12.08
C TYR A 303 4.53 -15.80 -12.71
N GLU A 304 3.49 -16.25 -12.02
CA GLU A 304 2.12 -16.21 -12.51
C GLU A 304 1.59 -14.77 -12.59
N HIS A 305 0.67 -14.52 -13.52
CA HIS A 305 0.01 -13.22 -13.67
C HIS A 305 -1.25 -13.18 -12.82
N VAL A 306 -2.02 -14.27 -12.82
CA VAL A 306 -3.27 -14.41 -12.06
C VAL A 306 -3.29 -15.78 -11.39
N ILE A 307 -3.47 -15.78 -10.08
CA ILE A 307 -3.64 -16.99 -9.26
C ILE A 307 -4.99 -16.93 -8.55
N SER A 308 -5.66 -18.07 -8.52
CA SER A 308 -6.85 -18.30 -7.72
C SER A 308 -6.49 -19.15 -6.52
N MET A 309 -6.79 -18.65 -5.33
CA MET A 309 -6.65 -19.33 -4.05
C MET A 309 -7.96 -19.22 -3.28
N PRO A 310 -8.98 -20.02 -3.62
CA PRO A 310 -10.27 -19.97 -2.94
C PRO A 310 -10.06 -20.07 -1.42
N PHE A 311 -10.51 -19.06 -0.66
CA PHE A 311 -10.11 -18.91 0.75
C PHE A 311 -10.37 -20.16 1.60
N ASN A 312 -11.52 -20.81 1.37
CA ASN A 312 -11.91 -22.02 2.11
C ASN A 312 -11.16 -23.29 1.68
N GLU A 313 -10.41 -23.25 0.58
CA GLU A 313 -9.59 -24.36 0.08
C GLU A 313 -8.12 -24.22 0.50
N ILE A 314 -7.73 -23.08 1.10
CA ILE A 314 -6.39 -22.87 1.63
C ILE A 314 -6.19 -23.81 2.84
N PRO A 315 -5.08 -24.59 2.89
CA PRO A 315 -4.75 -25.39 4.05
C PRO A 315 -4.63 -24.51 5.32
N GLY A 316 -5.06 -25.03 6.45
CA GLY A 316 -5.01 -24.30 7.72
C GLY A 316 -6.06 -24.80 8.69
N GLN A 317 -5.71 -24.79 9.98
CA GLN A 317 -6.58 -25.23 11.07
C GLN A 317 -7.80 -24.31 11.21
N ASP A 318 -7.57 -23.00 11.07
CA ASP A 318 -8.59 -21.96 11.15
C ASP A 318 -8.46 -20.90 10.04
N ASP A 319 -9.36 -19.91 10.04
CA ASP A 319 -9.36 -18.84 9.04
C ASP A 319 -8.15 -17.88 9.19
N LEU A 320 -7.51 -17.80 10.37
CA LEU A 320 -6.35 -16.94 10.61
C LEU A 320 -5.08 -17.55 10.01
N GLU A 321 -4.91 -18.86 10.13
CA GLU A 321 -3.81 -19.60 9.49
C GLU A 321 -3.96 -19.58 7.96
N ARG A 322 -5.19 -19.69 7.45
CA ARG A 322 -5.48 -19.54 6.01
C ARG A 322 -5.11 -18.15 5.49
N ALA A 323 -5.45 -17.10 6.25
CA ALA A 323 -5.08 -15.73 5.92
C ALA A 323 -3.56 -15.53 5.85
N GLU A 324 -2.82 -16.15 6.77
CA GLU A 324 -1.36 -16.13 6.77
C GLU A 324 -0.75 -16.83 5.55
N GLN A 325 -1.26 -18.01 5.21
CA GLN A 325 -0.83 -18.74 4.01
C GLN A 325 -1.17 -17.98 2.72
N LEU A 326 -2.30 -17.29 2.66
CA LEU A 326 -2.67 -16.44 1.54
C LEU A 326 -1.64 -15.31 1.34
N VAL A 327 -1.29 -14.59 2.42
CA VAL A 327 -0.28 -13.53 2.38
C VAL A 327 1.08 -14.08 1.97
N GLN A 328 1.49 -15.21 2.54
CA GLN A 328 2.74 -15.89 2.20
C GLN A 328 2.79 -16.21 0.70
N LYS A 329 1.71 -16.74 0.13
CA LYS A 329 1.65 -17.06 -1.30
C LYS A 329 1.74 -15.81 -2.17
N CYS A 330 1.07 -14.71 -1.80
CA CYS A 330 1.18 -13.43 -2.52
C CYS A 330 2.63 -12.95 -2.62
N ILE A 331 3.37 -13.05 -1.52
CA ILE A 331 4.78 -12.64 -1.43
C ILE A 331 5.67 -13.52 -2.32
N GLU A 332 5.46 -14.83 -2.30
CA GLU A 332 6.19 -15.79 -3.15
C GLU A 332 5.96 -15.51 -4.64
N VAL A 333 4.71 -15.29 -5.03
CA VAL A 333 4.28 -15.10 -6.42
C VAL A 333 4.80 -13.79 -6.99
N ARG A 334 4.93 -12.76 -6.16
CA ARG A 334 5.64 -11.55 -6.58
C ARG A 334 7.16 -11.71 -6.58
N GLY A 335 7.67 -12.63 -5.75
CA GLY A 335 9.09 -12.83 -5.51
C GLY A 335 9.68 -11.75 -4.60
N VAL A 336 8.89 -11.29 -3.62
CA VAL A 336 9.34 -10.33 -2.61
C VAL A 336 10.38 -11.03 -1.73
N LYS A 337 11.60 -10.51 -1.70
CA LYS A 337 12.65 -11.04 -0.81
C LYS A 337 12.54 -10.32 0.52
N LEU A 338 11.92 -10.97 1.48
CA LEU A 338 11.83 -10.47 2.83
C LEU A 338 13.19 -10.60 3.53
N LYS A 339 13.76 -9.47 3.97
CA LYS A 339 14.82 -9.46 4.97
C LYS A 339 14.14 -9.40 6.33
N ILE A 340 13.43 -10.46 6.72
CA ILE A 340 12.89 -10.53 8.08
C ILE A 340 14.06 -10.89 8.99
N THR A 341 14.39 -9.99 9.91
CA THR A 341 15.04 -10.37 11.16
C THR A 341 13.89 -10.63 12.12
N GLU A 342 13.55 -11.90 12.38
CA GLU A 342 12.56 -12.22 13.41
C GLU A 342 13.13 -11.78 14.75
N VAL A 343 12.47 -10.81 15.37
CA VAL A 343 12.78 -10.38 16.73
C VAL A 343 11.85 -11.19 17.66
N PRO A 344 12.37 -12.00 18.59
CA PRO A 344 11.58 -12.89 19.43
C PRO A 344 10.88 -12.09 20.55
N VAL A 345 9.89 -11.29 20.19
CA VAL A 345 9.07 -10.47 21.09
C VAL A 345 7.59 -10.85 20.98
N PRO A 346 6.79 -10.67 22.05
CA PRO A 346 5.37 -11.08 22.07
C PRO A 346 4.46 -10.12 21.28
N VAL A 347 4.99 -9.01 20.77
CA VAL A 347 4.26 -7.99 20.01
C VAL A 347 4.75 -7.95 18.56
N PRO A 348 3.90 -7.53 17.60
CA PRO A 348 4.35 -7.27 16.24
C PRO A 348 5.54 -6.29 16.22
N TYR A 349 6.55 -6.59 15.42
CA TYR A 349 7.76 -5.78 15.29
C TYR A 349 8.05 -5.45 13.81
N GLY A 350 8.36 -4.19 13.51
CA GLY A 350 8.64 -3.71 12.16
C GLY A 350 8.64 -2.18 12.06
N SER A 351 9.18 -1.64 10.97
CA SER A 351 9.19 -0.19 10.70
C SER A 351 7.80 0.41 10.51
N ALA A 352 6.79 -0.43 10.26
CA ALA A 352 5.39 -0.01 10.17
C ALA A 352 4.77 0.44 11.51
N PHE A 353 5.41 0.15 12.65
CA PHE A 353 4.93 0.55 13.98
C PHE A 353 5.65 1.80 14.51
N GLU A 354 6.68 2.28 13.80
CA GLU A 354 7.55 3.35 14.30
C GLU A 354 6.81 4.67 14.60
N GLY A 355 5.73 4.92 13.86
CA GLY A 355 4.89 6.11 14.02
C GLY A 355 3.69 5.94 14.94
N GLU A 356 3.52 4.78 15.60
CA GLU A 356 2.39 4.52 16.50
C GLU A 356 2.39 5.51 17.68
N VAL A 357 1.23 6.10 17.98
CA VAL A 357 1.09 7.08 19.08
C VAL A 357 0.28 6.48 20.21
N VAL A 358 0.93 6.22 21.35
CA VAL A 358 0.27 5.71 22.56
C VAL A 358 -0.35 6.89 23.33
N ARG A 359 -1.68 6.95 23.36
CA ARG A 359 -2.41 8.00 24.08
C ARG A 359 -2.52 7.67 25.56
N ARG A 360 -2.66 8.70 26.40
CA ARG A 360 -2.82 8.53 27.87
C ARG A 360 -3.94 7.57 28.29
N ALA A 361 -5.01 7.47 27.51
CA ALA A 361 -6.12 6.56 27.81
C ALA A 361 -5.75 5.08 27.62
N ASP A 362 -4.79 4.81 26.73
CA ASP A 362 -4.36 3.49 26.30
C ASP A 362 -2.97 3.14 26.87
N MET A 363 -2.38 4.05 27.65
CA MET A 363 -1.02 3.95 28.19
C MET A 363 -1.01 3.15 29.50
N TYR A 364 -0.28 2.04 29.50
CA TYR A 364 -0.10 1.24 30.71
C TYR A 364 0.91 1.86 31.69
N ILE A 365 2.08 2.29 31.19
CA ILE A 365 3.17 2.89 32.01
C ILE A 365 3.86 4.00 31.21
N GLU A 366 4.31 5.03 31.93
CA GLU A 366 5.16 6.10 31.38
C GLU A 366 6.57 6.01 31.97
N HIS A 367 7.59 6.03 31.11
CA HIS A 367 8.99 6.16 31.54
C HIS A 367 9.54 7.53 31.12
N GLY A 368 10.27 8.18 32.00
CA GLY A 368 10.80 9.53 31.78
C GLY A 368 9.75 10.65 31.92
N GLY A 369 9.90 11.69 31.09
CA GLY A 369 9.01 12.85 31.08
C GLY A 369 9.14 13.75 32.32
N LYS A 370 8.01 14.29 32.79
CA LYS A 370 7.98 15.21 33.94
C LYS A 370 8.02 14.49 35.30
N ASN A 371 7.54 13.24 35.34
CA ASN A 371 7.22 12.53 36.57
C ASN A 371 8.17 11.37 36.89
N SER A 372 9.12 11.05 36.00
CA SER A 372 10.15 10.04 36.22
C SER A 372 11.41 10.37 35.44
N ARG A 373 12.50 9.67 35.72
CA ARG A 373 13.81 9.84 35.05
C ARG A 373 14.01 8.68 34.09
N ALA A 374 14.35 9.00 32.85
CA ALA A 374 14.78 8.01 31.87
C ALA A 374 16.14 8.41 31.32
N PHE A 375 16.97 7.43 31.02
CA PHE A 375 18.14 7.62 30.17
C PHE A 375 18.37 6.41 29.28
N GLU A 376 18.89 6.66 28.09
CA GLU A 376 19.51 5.64 27.23
C GLU A 376 21.00 5.93 27.08
N TYR A 377 21.83 4.90 27.21
CA TYR A 377 23.27 5.03 27.10
C TYR A 377 23.88 3.80 26.43
N LEU A 378 24.53 4.02 25.30
CA LEU A 378 25.29 2.98 24.62
C LEU A 378 26.79 3.23 24.79
N ARG A 379 27.52 2.21 25.25
CA ARG A 379 28.97 2.29 25.43
C ARG A 379 29.69 1.12 24.77
N MET A 380 30.87 1.41 24.24
CA MET A 380 31.83 0.39 23.85
C MET A 380 32.47 -0.22 25.09
N ALA A 381 32.46 -1.54 25.19
CA ALA A 381 33.14 -2.29 26.23
C ALA A 381 34.17 -3.27 25.63
N PRO A 382 35.19 -3.67 26.41
CA PRO A 382 36.11 -4.72 26.00
C PRO A 382 35.36 -6.03 25.66
N MET A 383 35.86 -6.79 24.67
CA MET A 383 35.24 -8.06 24.26
C MET A 383 35.10 -9.08 25.40
N GLU A 384 35.93 -8.98 26.44
CA GLU A 384 35.93 -9.88 27.60
C GLU A 384 34.84 -9.52 28.62
N GLU A 385 34.33 -8.29 28.59
CA GLU A 385 33.32 -7.78 29.52
C GLU A 385 31.89 -7.95 28.98
N VAL A 386 31.74 -8.11 27.66
CA VAL A 386 30.43 -8.27 27.01
C VAL A 386 30.13 -9.74 26.77
N LYS A 387 29.00 -10.21 27.32
CA LYS A 387 28.42 -11.51 26.98
C LYS A 387 27.34 -11.32 25.91
N ASP A 388 27.59 -11.85 24.72
CA ASP A 388 26.68 -11.73 23.59
C ASP A 388 25.28 -12.28 23.92
N GLY A 389 24.25 -11.49 23.62
CA GLY A 389 22.84 -11.81 23.88
C GLY A 389 22.41 -11.80 25.36
N ASP A 390 23.24 -11.32 26.29
CA ASP A 390 22.85 -11.20 27.71
C ASP A 390 21.89 -10.02 27.91
N ILE A 391 20.69 -10.31 28.43
CA ILE A 391 19.66 -9.31 28.73
C ILE A 391 19.34 -9.41 30.22
N GLN A 392 19.44 -8.29 30.92
CA GLN A 392 19.14 -8.19 32.35
C GLN A 392 18.12 -7.10 32.59
N VAL A 393 17.10 -7.40 33.38
CA VAL A 393 16.12 -6.43 33.86
C VAL A 393 16.32 -6.27 35.36
N ILE A 394 16.79 -5.10 35.78
CA ILE A 394 17.04 -4.77 37.19
C ILE A 394 15.94 -3.84 37.65
N GLY A 395 15.01 -4.37 38.45
CA GLY A 395 13.84 -3.64 38.91
C GLY A 395 12.61 -4.55 38.98
N PRO A 396 11.45 -4.00 39.36
CA PRO A 396 10.20 -4.75 39.33
C PRO A 396 9.86 -5.13 37.88
N PRO A 397 9.30 -6.32 37.64
CA PRO A 397 8.79 -6.70 36.33
C PRO A 397 7.49 -5.93 36.02
N LEU A 398 7.09 -5.90 34.75
CA LEU A 398 5.96 -5.10 34.28
C LEU A 398 4.64 -5.45 35.00
N GLU A 399 4.46 -6.72 35.35
CA GLU A 399 3.26 -7.25 36.01
C GLU A 399 3.08 -6.76 37.45
N GLU A 400 4.16 -6.30 38.09
CA GLU A 400 4.14 -5.76 39.44
C GLU A 400 3.96 -4.23 39.47
N MET A 401 4.01 -3.59 38.30
CA MET A 401 3.86 -2.14 38.19
C MET A 401 2.38 -1.74 38.16
N ARG A 402 2.09 -0.54 38.66
CA ARG A 402 0.72 -0.01 38.68
C ARG A 402 0.38 0.63 37.35
N GLU A 403 -0.77 0.26 36.78
CA GLU A 403 -1.32 0.91 35.58
C GLU A 403 -1.46 2.43 35.76
N GLY A 404 -1.01 3.18 34.74
CA GLY A 404 -0.96 4.63 34.71
C GLY A 404 0.13 5.27 35.58
N SER A 405 1.07 4.48 36.12
CA SER A 405 2.19 5.02 36.91
C SER A 405 3.35 5.49 36.04
N SER A 406 4.17 6.39 36.59
CA SER A 406 5.43 6.82 36.00
C SER A 406 6.60 6.14 36.73
N VAL A 407 7.51 5.51 36.00
CA VAL A 407 8.58 4.68 36.56
C VAL A 407 9.93 5.05 35.94
N ASP A 408 10.98 5.14 36.76
CA ASP A 408 12.34 5.42 36.27
C ASP A 408 12.83 4.28 35.36
N LEU A 409 13.54 4.61 34.27
CA LEU A 409 14.07 3.65 33.29
C LEU A 409 15.53 3.96 32.96
N GLY A 410 16.37 2.93 32.90
CA GLY A 410 17.73 3.04 32.38
C GLY A 410 17.96 1.98 31.33
N ILE A 411 18.28 2.39 30.10
CA ILE A 411 18.65 1.48 29.02
C ILE A 411 20.16 1.58 28.84
N LEU A 412 20.89 0.59 29.38
CA LEU A 412 22.33 0.46 29.17
C LEU A 412 22.59 -0.58 28.08
N VAL A 413 23.27 -0.17 27.01
CA VAL A 413 23.66 -1.08 25.92
C VAL A 413 25.18 -1.13 25.83
N GLU A 414 25.73 -2.32 26.03
CA GLU A 414 27.17 -2.57 25.94
C GLU A 414 27.49 -3.31 24.65
N VAL A 415 28.33 -2.70 23.81
CA VAL A 415 28.71 -3.27 22.51
C VAL A 415 30.20 -3.52 22.43
N ALA A 416 30.58 -4.67 21.89
CA ALA A 416 31.97 -5.01 21.60
C ALA A 416 32.12 -5.47 20.15
N GLY A 417 33.16 -5.02 19.47
CA GLY A 417 33.42 -5.42 18.09
C GLY A 417 34.81 -5.02 17.62
N ARG A 418 35.43 -5.85 16.77
CA ARG A 418 36.80 -5.60 16.25
C ARG A 418 36.91 -4.29 15.45
N LYS A 419 35.81 -3.84 14.86
CA LYS A 419 35.69 -2.59 14.10
C LYS A 419 34.92 -1.51 14.85
N MET A 420 34.51 -1.75 16.09
CA MET A 420 33.80 -0.76 16.89
C MET A 420 34.76 0.37 17.28
N GLN A 421 34.27 1.60 17.31
CA GLN A 421 35.02 2.81 17.64
C GLN A 421 34.14 3.68 18.55
N LEU A 422 34.76 4.48 19.42
CA LEU A 422 34.04 5.40 20.31
C LEU A 422 33.15 6.38 19.52
N ASP A 423 33.60 6.79 18.33
CA ASP A 423 32.83 7.68 17.45
C ASP A 423 31.54 7.05 16.90
N PHE A 424 31.40 5.72 17.00
CA PHE A 424 30.18 5.01 16.60
C PHE A 424 29.14 4.92 17.71
N GLU A 425 29.51 5.19 18.97
CA GLU A 425 28.55 5.14 20.10
C GLU A 425 27.32 6.02 19.85
N PRO A 426 27.46 7.32 19.49
CA PRO A 426 26.28 8.17 19.27
C PRO A 426 25.46 7.75 18.05
N VAL A 427 26.09 7.12 17.06
CA VAL A 427 25.41 6.65 15.84
C VAL A 427 24.51 5.47 16.16
N LEU A 428 25.00 4.52 16.97
CA LEU A 428 24.23 3.35 17.40
C LEU A 428 23.20 3.72 18.47
N GLU A 429 23.54 4.60 19.42
CA GLU A 429 22.61 5.11 20.44
C GLU A 429 21.36 5.70 19.79
N ARG A 430 21.54 6.50 18.73
CA ARG A 430 20.41 7.07 17.97
C ARG A 430 19.51 6.01 17.32
N GLN A 431 20.00 4.79 17.07
CA GLN A 431 19.18 3.71 16.54
C GLN A 431 18.22 3.13 17.57
N LEU A 432 18.46 3.31 18.88
CA LEU A 432 17.56 2.82 19.94
C LEU A 432 16.15 3.38 19.78
N HIS A 433 16.03 4.65 19.40
CA HIS A 433 14.73 5.25 19.08
C HIS A 433 13.96 4.47 18.00
N TYR A 434 14.62 4.11 16.90
CA TYR A 434 14.02 3.35 15.82
C TYR A 434 13.72 1.90 16.25
N PHE A 435 14.61 1.30 17.04
CA PHE A 435 14.44 -0.08 17.48
C PHE A 435 13.30 -0.26 18.48
N ILE A 436 13.12 0.68 19.41
CA ILE A 436 12.05 0.63 20.41
C ILE A 436 10.70 0.91 19.74
N ASN A 437 10.62 1.96 18.90
CA ASN A 437 9.38 2.29 18.17
C ASN A 437 9.00 1.23 17.12
N GLY A 438 9.92 0.33 16.75
CA GLY A 438 9.59 -0.79 15.87
C GLY A 438 8.60 -1.79 16.50
N ALA A 439 8.41 -1.77 17.82
CA ALA A 439 7.46 -2.65 18.51
C ALA A 439 6.07 -1.99 18.64
N SER A 440 5.03 -2.68 18.19
CA SER A 440 3.65 -2.18 18.32
C SER A 440 3.24 -2.00 19.79
N GLY A 441 2.52 -0.92 20.08
CA GLY A 441 2.08 -0.54 21.42
C GLY A 441 3.15 0.10 22.30
N ILE A 442 4.34 0.42 21.77
CA ILE A 442 5.42 1.11 22.48
C ILE A 442 5.75 2.41 21.76
N GLN A 443 5.87 3.51 22.51
CA GLN A 443 6.27 4.80 21.99
C GLN A 443 7.51 5.32 22.73
N HIS A 444 8.55 5.66 21.99
CA HIS A 444 9.78 6.28 22.47
C HIS A 444 10.00 7.63 21.79
N ILE A 445 10.23 8.67 22.60
CA ILE A 445 10.52 10.02 22.12
C ILE A 445 11.65 10.59 22.97
N GLY A 446 12.62 11.22 22.32
CA GLY A 446 13.77 11.81 22.97
C GLY A 446 15.06 11.08 22.62
N GLN A 447 16.12 11.47 23.30
CA GLN A 447 17.45 10.88 23.23
C GLN A 447 18.18 11.24 24.52
N ARG A 448 19.08 10.37 24.97
CA ARG A 448 19.87 10.54 26.22
C ARG A 448 18.98 10.83 27.43
#